data_AF-A0A970SQ65-F1
#
_entry.id   AF-A0A970SQ65-F1
#
_cell.length_a   1.000
_cell.length_b   1.000
_cell.length_c   1.000
_cell.angle_alpha   90.00
_cell.angle_beta   90.00
_cell.angle_gamma   90.00
#
_symmetry.space_group_name_H-M   'P 1'
#
loop_
_entity.id
_entity.type
_entity.pdbx_description
1 polymer ?
#
loop_
_entity_poly.entity_id
_entity_poly.type
_entity_poly.pdbx_seq_one_letter_code
_entity_poly.pdbx_strand_id
1 'polypeptide(L)' 'MDYSKTVNLAKTNFLMQADLPNQEPGFQKLCEEHDVYSKIAERDAPKGTFVFHDGPPYSNGDIHMGHALNKSLKDF' A
#
# COMPACT_ATOMS: atom_id res chain seq x y z
N MET A 1 -21.70 -34.66 22.79
CA MET A 1 -20.27 -34.31 22.64
C MET A 1 -20.16 -33.25 21.57
N ASP A 2 -19.39 -32.20 21.82
CA ASP A 2 -19.16 -31.14 20.83
C ASP A 2 -17.94 -31.49 19.97
N TYR A 3 -18.20 -32.07 18.81
CA TYR A 3 -17.19 -32.51 17.84
C TYR A 3 -16.51 -31.34 17.12
N SER A 4 -17.03 -30.11 17.23
CA SER A 4 -16.39 -28.94 16.60
C SER A 4 -14.99 -28.67 17.17
N LYS A 5 -14.74 -29.08 18.41
CA LYS A 5 -13.44 -28.93 19.11
C LYS A 5 -12.41 -29.99 18.72
N THR A 6 -12.83 -31.06 18.03
CA THR A 6 -11.93 -32.14 17.60
C THR A 6 -11.36 -31.91 16.19
N VAL A 7 -11.79 -30.84 15.52
CA VAL A 7 -11.38 -30.50 14.15
C VAL A 7 -10.44 -29.30 14.17
N ASN A 8 -9.33 -29.39 13.43
CA ASN A 8 -8.36 -28.30 13.33
C ASN A 8 -8.82 -27.28 12.26
N LEU A 9 -9.65 -26.31 12.67
CA LEU A 9 -10.11 -25.24 11.80
C LEU A 9 -9.11 -24.09 11.73
N ALA A 10 -8.99 -23.48 10.56
CA ALA A 10 -8.20 -22.27 10.39
C ALA A 10 -8.77 -21.14 11.25
N LYS A 11 -7.90 -20.44 11.98
CA LYS A 11 -8.24 -19.27 12.79
C LYS A 11 -7.34 -18.13 12.36
N THR A 12 -7.94 -16.98 12.10
CA THR A 12 -7.22 -15.76 11.76
C THR A 12 -7.91 -14.57 12.39
N ASN A 13 -7.11 -13.59 12.80
CA ASN A 13 -7.60 -12.28 13.23
C ASN A 13 -7.82 -11.36 12.01
N PHE A 14 -7.45 -11.82 10.82
CA PHE A 14 -7.68 -11.09 9.58
C PHE A 14 -9.19 -11.01 9.32
N LEU A 15 -9.69 -9.78 9.23
CA LEU A 15 -11.10 -9.52 8.96
C LEU A 15 -11.44 -9.99 7.54
N MET A 16 -12.59 -10.65 7.39
CA MET A 16 -13.06 -11.08 6.07
C MET A 16 -13.48 -9.89 5.19
N GLN A 17 -13.96 -8.81 5.81
CA GLN A 17 -14.27 -7.54 5.14
C GLN A 17 -13.08 -6.59 5.27
N ALA A 18 -12.68 -5.97 4.16
CA ALA A 18 -11.51 -5.10 4.12
C ALA A 18 -11.74 -3.72 4.77
N ASP A 19 -12.92 -3.13 4.59
CA ASP A 19 -13.24 -1.77 5.10
C ASP A 19 -12.14 -0.73 4.81
N LEU A 20 -11.65 -0.74 3.56
CA LEU A 20 -10.48 0.00 3.12
C LEU A 20 -10.52 1.51 3.44
N PRO A 21 -11.64 2.25 3.25
CA PRO A 21 -11.67 3.68 3.54
C PRO A 21 -11.27 4.05 4.98
N ASN A 22 -11.51 3.15 5.94
CA ASN A 22 -11.14 3.34 7.35
C ASN A 22 -9.75 2.76 7.68
N GLN A 23 -9.34 1.67 7.03
CA GLN A 23 -8.06 1.01 7.31
C GLN A 23 -6.87 1.64 6.59
N GLU A 24 -7.03 2.07 5.34
CA GLU A 24 -5.95 2.63 4.50
C GLU A 24 -5.23 3.83 5.12
N PRO A 25 -5.93 4.80 5.76
CA PRO A 25 -5.26 5.90 6.45
C PRO A 25 -4.31 5.42 7.56
N GLY A 26 -4.65 4.32 8.25
CA GLY A 26 -3.79 3.71 9.27
C GLY A 26 -2.52 3.10 8.67
N PHE A 27 -2.63 2.46 7.50
CA PHE A 27 -1.46 1.92 6.79
C PHE A 27 -0.54 3.02 6.28
N GLN A 28 -1.08 4.12 5.74
CA GLN A 28 -0.29 5.27 5.31
C GLN A 28 0.50 5.85 6.49
N LYS A 29 -0.16 6.03 7.64
CA LYS A 29 0.47 6.53 8.86
C LYS A 29 1.58 5.62 9.36
N LEU A 30 1.35 4.30 9.34
CA LEU A 30 2.36 3.30 9.68
C LEU A 30 3.59 3.40 8.76
N CYS A 31 3.38 3.57 7.45
CA CYS A 31 4.47 3.74 6.49
C CYS A 31 5.28 5.02 6.74
N GLU A 32 4.61 6.12 7.08
CA GLU A 32 5.24 7.40 7.43
C GLU A 32 6.02 7.30 8.75
N GLU A 33 5.42 6.74 9.80
CA GLU A 33 6.05 6.56 11.12
C GLU A 33 7.30 5.68 11.06
N HIS A 34 7.33 4.73 10.13
CA HIS A 34 8.46 3.84 9.92
C HIS A 34 9.42 4.28 8.81
N ASP A 35 9.20 5.44 8.19
CA ASP A 35 10.03 5.99 7.11
C ASP A 35 10.32 4.94 6.01
N VAL A 36 9.25 4.25 5.57
CA VAL A 36 9.35 3.08 4.70
C VAL A 36 9.95 3.44 3.33
N TYR A 37 9.61 4.62 2.80
CA TYR A 37 10.12 5.07 1.51
C TYR A 37 11.64 5.19 1.51
N SER A 38 12.23 5.88 2.49
CA SER A 38 13.67 6.06 2.59
C SER A 38 14.39 4.73 2.73
N LYS A 39 13.85 3.81 3.54
CA LYS A 39 14.40 2.44 3.68
C LYS A 39 14.38 1.64 2.38
N ILE A 40 13.34 1.81 1.55
CA ILE A 40 13.27 1.16 0.24
C ILE A 40 14.29 1.80 -0.72
N ALA A 41 14.44 3.12 -0.69
CA ALA A 41 15.39 3.85 -1.53
C ALA A 41 16.87 3.55 -1.20
N GLU A 42 17.19 3.30 0.07
CA GLU A 42 18.53 2.89 0.52
C GLU A 42 18.86 1.43 0.20
N ARG A 43 17.85 0.59 -0.11
CA ARG A 43 18.05 -0.82 -0.41
C ARG A 43 18.67 -0.99 -1.79
N ASP A 44 19.74 -1.78 -1.87
CA ASP A 44 20.36 -2.11 -3.14
C ASP A 44 19.37 -2.75 -4.12
N ALA A 45 19.21 -2.12 -5.28
CA ALA A 45 18.38 -2.63 -6.35
C ALA A 45 19.11 -3.78 -7.08
N PRO A 46 18.47 -4.94 -7.31
CA PRO A 46 19.13 -6.10 -7.93
C PRO A 46 19.72 -5.84 -9.32
N LYS A 47 19.22 -4.83 -10.03
CA LYS A 47 19.61 -4.47 -11.39
C LYS A 47 20.29 -3.09 -11.48
N GLY A 48 20.72 -2.54 -10.34
CA GLY A 48 21.27 -1.19 -10.24
C GLY A 48 20.21 -0.10 -10.16
N THR A 49 20.65 1.17 -10.06
CA THR A 49 19.78 2.32 -9.86
C THR A 49 18.79 2.51 -11.00
N PHE A 50 17.51 2.61 -10.66
CA PHE A 50 16.43 2.99 -11.57
C PHE A 50 16.00 4.42 -11.27
N VAL A 51 16.00 5.29 -12.28
CA VAL A 51 15.58 6.69 -12.15
C VAL A 51 14.35 6.91 -13.03
N PHE A 52 13.22 7.23 -12.40
CA PHE A 52 11.96 7.50 -13.07
C PHE A 52 11.59 8.98 -12.96
N HIS A 53 11.57 9.69 -14.09
CA HIS A 53 11.23 11.10 -14.13
C HIS A 53 9.71 11.30 -14.17
N ASP A 54 9.18 11.92 -13.12
CA ASP A 54 7.79 12.33 -13.05
C ASP A 54 7.57 13.69 -13.72
N GLY A 55 6.56 13.80 -14.58
CA GLY A 55 6.14 15.07 -15.14
C GLY A 55 5.42 15.90 -14.07
N PRO A 56 5.87 17.13 -13.76
CA PRO A 56 5.24 17.94 -12.72
C PRO A 56 3.79 18.25 -13.12
N PRO A 57 2.79 17.93 -12.28
CA PRO A 57 1.42 18.33 -12.54
C PRO A 57 1.30 19.85 -12.40
N TYR A 58 0.32 20.45 -13.08
CA TYR A 58 -0.03 21.83 -12.79
C TYR A 58 -0.69 21.91 -11.41
N SER A 59 -0.29 22.89 -10.61
CA SER A 59 -0.80 23.09 -9.25
C SER A 59 -2.17 23.79 -9.20
N ASN A 60 -2.99 23.64 -10.24
CA ASN A 60 -4.31 24.27 -10.35
C ASN A 60 -5.42 23.23 -10.55
N GLY A 61 -6.54 23.44 -9.86
CA GLY A 61 -7.72 22.57 -9.95
C GLY A 61 -7.59 21.26 -9.17
N ASP A 62 -8.69 20.50 -9.17
CA ASP A 62 -8.79 19.24 -8.46
C ASP A 62 -8.19 18.07 -9.24
N ILE A 63 -7.75 17.05 -8.48
CA ILE A 63 -7.26 15.79 -9.03
C ILE A 63 -8.41 15.02 -9.68
N HIS A 64 -8.36 14.85 -10.99
CA HIS A 64 -9.26 13.95 -11.73
C HIS A 64 -8.69 12.54 -11.96
N MET A 65 -9.52 11.62 -12.48
CA MET A 65 -9.14 10.21 -12.72
C MET A 65 -7.87 10.01 -13.55
N GLY A 66 -7.57 10.90 -14.51
CA GLY A 66 -6.30 10.86 -15.25
C GLY A 66 -5.05 11.00 -14.36
N HIS A 67 -5.11 11.79 -13.29
CA HIS A 67 -4.03 11.90 -12.31
C HIS A 67 -3.89 10.61 -11.49
N ALA A 68 -5.02 10.06 -11.02
CA ALA A 68 -5.03 8.80 -10.29
C ALA A 68 -4.41 7.68 -11.12
N LEU A 69 -4.86 7.51 -12.37
CA LEU A 69 -4.31 6.52 -13.30
C LEU A 69 -2.80 6.74 -13.52
N ASN A 70 -2.38 7.98 -13.78
CA ASN A 70 -0.98 8.29 -14.03
C ASN A 70 -0.09 7.95 -12.83
N LYS A 71 -0.52 8.29 -11.61
CA LYS A 71 0.27 8.04 -10.40
C LYS A 71 0.28 6.57 -10.01
N SER A 72 -0.84 5.86 -10.13
CA SER A 72 -0.88 4.41 -9.90
C SER A 72 0.04 3.65 -10.86
N LEU A 73 0.06 4.02 -12.15
CA LEU A 73 0.96 3.39 -13.13
C LEU A 73 2.45 3.67 -12.90
N LYS A 74 2.78 4.75 -12.20
CA LYS A 74 4.16 5.12 -11.88
C LYS A 74 4.67 4.44 -10.60
N ASP A 75 3.75 3.99 -9.76
CA ASP A 75 4.03 3.31 -8.49
C ASP A 75 4.17 1.79 -8.66
N PHE A 76 3.53 1.19 -9.68
CA PHE A 76 3.68 -0.23 -10.06
C PHE A 76 5.09 -0.57 -10.56
#